data_AF-A0A9C8WGU6-F1
#
_entry.id   AF-A0A9C8WGU6-F1
#
_cell.length_a   1.000
_cell.length_b   1.000
_cell.length_c   1.000
_cell.angle_alpha   90.00
_cell.angle_beta   90.00
_cell.angle_gamma   90.00
#
_symmetry.space_group_name_H-M   'P 1'
#
loop_
_entity.id
_entity.type
_entity.pdbx_description
1 polymer ?
#
loop_
_entity_poly.entity_id
_entity_poly.type
_entity_poly.pdbx_seq_one_letter_code
_entity_poly.pdbx_strand_id
1 'polypeptide(L)'
;MQPPSLPPALRASPAPPRVFLPLAMRFDPPTATPTPAATSTPTLTPSPTPTPTSPPVTLNFCASLPAGGLPIPDGDFDGLQSRLPVDYAGTLVDVDLRLEIAHTWVGDLRAVLSHAGQEVVLMERPGAGANPPSGCPGNDVRVHLDDDAPAAVQEACNE
;
A
#
# COMPACT_ATOMS: atom_id res chain seq x y z
N MET A 1 -3.72 22.45 39.10
CA MET A 1 -4.32 21.53 38.11
C MET A 1 -4.59 22.34 36.85
N GLN A 2 -3.78 22.14 35.81
CA GLN A 2 -3.93 22.82 34.53
C GLN A 2 -4.81 21.94 33.63
N PRO A 3 -5.83 22.46 32.95
CA PRO A 3 -6.67 21.65 32.06
C PRO A 3 -5.83 21.09 30.91
N PRO A 4 -6.19 19.91 30.35
CA PRO A 4 -5.51 19.38 29.17
C PRO A 4 -5.65 20.38 28.03
N SER A 5 -4.51 20.85 27.53
CA SER A 5 -4.44 21.70 26.35
C SER A 5 -4.96 20.90 25.15
N LEU A 6 -6.08 21.33 24.56
CA LEU A 6 -6.52 20.88 23.26
C LEU A 6 -5.37 21.08 22.24
N PRO A 7 -5.07 20.09 21.38
CA PRO A 7 -4.03 20.23 20.38
C PRO A 7 -4.35 21.39 19.43
N PRO A 8 -3.35 22.17 18.99
CA PRO A 8 -3.56 23.29 18.08
C PRO A 8 -4.07 22.80 16.72
N ALA A 9 -5.08 23.51 16.19
CA ALA A 9 -5.75 23.19 14.94
C ALA A 9 -4.77 22.99 13.76
N LEU A 10 -5.07 21.95 12.96
CA LEU A 10 -4.48 21.57 11.67
C LEU A 10 -3.93 22.77 10.88
N ARG A 11 -2.60 22.86 10.74
CA ARG A 11 -1.99 23.72 9.73
C ARG A 11 -1.71 22.90 8.48
N ALA A 12 -2.33 23.29 7.36
CA ALA A 12 -2.03 22.75 6.05
C ALA A 12 -0.53 22.95 5.75
N SER A 13 0.19 21.85 5.53
CA SER A 13 1.57 21.86 5.04
C SER A 13 1.59 22.25 3.55
N PRO A 14 2.48 23.14 3.09
CA PRO A 14 2.45 23.71 1.73
C PRO A 14 3.01 22.80 0.62
N ALA A 15 3.32 21.54 0.90
CA ALA A 15 3.80 20.59 -0.11
C ALA A 15 2.65 19.65 -0.56
N PRO A 16 2.43 19.44 -1.87
CA PRO A 16 1.39 18.51 -2.32
C PRO A 16 1.76 17.08 -1.88
N PRO A 17 0.88 16.34 -1.18
CA PRO A 17 1.15 14.94 -0.85
C PRO A 17 1.22 14.11 -2.13
N ARG A 18 2.36 13.45 -2.36
CA ARG A 18 2.58 12.57 -3.52
C ARG A 18 2.59 11.13 -3.05
N VAL A 19 1.50 10.42 -3.28
CA VAL A 19 1.46 8.96 -3.11
C VAL A 19 1.98 8.34 -4.40
N PHE A 20 3.09 7.60 -4.32
CA PHE A 20 3.74 6.96 -5.46
C PHE A 20 3.71 5.44 -5.26
N LEU A 21 3.05 4.72 -6.15
CA LEU A 21 2.94 3.27 -6.08
C LEU A 21 3.64 2.63 -7.29
N PRO A 22 4.89 2.15 -7.16
CA PRO A 22 5.41 1.11 -8.03
C PRO A 22 4.66 -0.20 -7.78
N LEU A 23 3.96 -0.73 -8.79
CA LEU A 23 3.44 -2.09 -8.78
C LEU A 23 4.21 -2.90 -9.80
N ALA A 24 4.74 -4.07 -9.43
CA ALA A 24 5.19 -5.04 -10.42
C ALA A 24 4.08 -6.05 -10.71
N MET A 25 3.74 -6.22 -11.98
CA MET A 25 2.68 -7.15 -12.41
C MET A 25 3.20 -8.15 -13.45
N ARG A 26 2.65 -9.36 -13.45
CA ARG A 26 2.91 -10.42 -14.44
C ARG A 26 1.74 -10.59 -15.41
N PHE A 27 2.06 -10.90 -16.66
CA PHE A 27 1.11 -11.21 -17.73
C PHE A 27 1.13 -12.70 -18.07
N ASP A 28 -0.01 -13.37 -17.94
CA ASP A 28 -0.19 -14.77 -18.35
C ASP A 28 -0.94 -14.81 -19.70
N PRO A 29 -0.34 -15.39 -20.78
CA PRO A 29 -1.01 -15.48 -22.08
C PRO A 29 -2.23 -16.43 -22.03
N PRO A 30 -3.29 -16.20 -22.82
CA PRO A 30 -4.50 -17.01 -22.79
C PRO A 30 -4.21 -18.47 -23.19
N THR A 31 -4.61 -19.41 -22.34
CA THR A 31 -4.51 -20.86 -22.58
C THR A 31 -5.48 -21.29 -23.68
N ALA A 32 -4.97 -21.82 -24.80
CA ALA A 32 -5.81 -22.37 -25.86
C ALA A 32 -6.54 -23.64 -25.38
N THR A 33 -7.86 -23.71 -25.59
CA THR A 33 -8.70 -24.88 -25.25
C THR A 33 -8.48 -26.00 -26.26
N PRO A 34 -8.06 -27.23 -25.87
CA PRO A 34 -7.90 -28.33 -26.81
C PRO A 34 -9.25 -28.94 -27.20
N THR A 35 -9.51 -29.03 -28.51
CA THR A 35 -10.65 -29.77 -29.11
C THR A 35 -10.37 -31.29 -29.05
N PRO A 36 -11.31 -32.14 -28.61
CA PRO A 36 -11.05 -33.59 -28.52
C PRO A 36 -11.18 -34.28 -29.88
N ALA A 37 -10.14 -35.00 -30.30
CA ALA A 37 -10.16 -35.96 -31.41
C ALA A 37 -9.79 -37.35 -30.89
N ALA A 38 -10.65 -38.34 -31.12
CA ALA A 38 -10.47 -39.71 -30.65
C ALA A 38 -9.64 -40.54 -31.63
N THR A 39 -8.48 -41.07 -31.20
CA THR A 39 -7.83 -42.31 -31.67
C THR A 39 -6.70 -42.64 -30.66
N SER A 40 -6.80 -43.78 -29.97
CA SER A 40 -5.89 -44.18 -28.89
C SER A 40 -4.61 -44.84 -29.42
N THR A 41 -3.62 -44.02 -29.75
CA THR A 41 -2.20 -44.41 -29.78
C THR A 41 -1.62 -44.17 -28.39
N PRO A 42 -0.74 -45.02 -27.82
CA PRO A 42 0.02 -44.66 -26.62
C PRO A 42 1.02 -43.57 -26.98
N THR A 43 0.52 -42.34 -27.02
CA THR A 43 1.29 -41.12 -27.22
C THR A 43 2.00 -40.83 -25.91
N LEU A 44 3.34 -40.80 -25.92
CA LEU A 44 4.10 -40.22 -24.83
C LEU A 44 3.50 -38.85 -24.54
N THR A 45 2.91 -38.68 -23.35
CA THR A 45 2.37 -37.37 -22.95
C THR A 45 3.53 -36.39 -23.02
N PRO A 46 3.51 -35.39 -23.93
CA PRO A 46 4.53 -34.36 -23.88
C PRO A 46 4.44 -33.75 -22.48
N SER A 47 5.55 -33.81 -21.73
CA SER A 47 5.66 -33.02 -20.50
C SER A 47 5.29 -31.58 -20.88
N PRO A 48 4.42 -30.89 -20.12
CA PRO A 48 4.10 -29.52 -20.42
C PRO A 48 5.42 -28.75 -20.53
N THR A 49 5.72 -28.24 -21.72
CA THR A 49 6.84 -27.31 -21.88
C THR A 49 6.52 -26.13 -20.98
N PRO A 50 7.38 -25.77 -20.00
CA PRO A 50 7.11 -24.61 -19.17
C PRO A 50 6.93 -23.42 -20.11
N THR A 51 5.74 -22.82 -20.10
CA THR A 51 5.50 -21.57 -20.81
C THR A 51 6.50 -20.56 -20.27
N PRO A 52 7.30 -19.87 -21.11
CA PRO A 52 8.21 -18.86 -20.61
C PRO A 52 7.39 -17.78 -19.89
N THR A 53 7.52 -17.72 -18.56
CA THR A 53 6.91 -16.67 -17.75
C THR A 53 7.50 -15.34 -18.21
N SER A 54 6.65 -14.42 -18.68
CA SER A 54 7.10 -13.06 -18.99
C SER A 54 7.73 -12.45 -17.72
N PRO A 55 8.84 -11.70 -17.83
CA PRO A 55 9.35 -10.97 -16.69
C PRO A 55 8.28 -10.01 -16.13
N PRO A 56 8.31 -9.72 -14.82
CA PRO A 56 7.45 -8.70 -14.22
C PRO A 56 7.68 -7.32 -14.86
N VAL A 57 6.61 -6.55 -15.00
CA VAL A 57 6.67 -5.15 -15.46
C VAL A 57 6.36 -4.24 -14.28
N THR A 58 7.25 -3.28 -14.01
CA THR A 58 7.02 -2.23 -13.00
C THR A 58 6.23 -1.09 -13.61
N LEU A 59 5.17 -0.67 -12.92
CA LEU A 59 4.29 0.42 -13.31
C LEU A 59 4.17 1.42 -12.16
N ASN A 60 4.16 2.72 -12.47
CA ASN A 60 4.12 3.77 -11.46
C ASN A 60 2.81 4.55 -11.56
N PHE A 61 2.07 4.55 -10.45
CA PHE A 61 0.81 5.28 -10.32
C PHE A 61 0.93 6.37 -9.27
N CYS A 62 0.21 7.48 -9.50
CA CYS A 62 0.14 8.61 -8.58
C CYS A 62 -1.30 9.03 -8.36
N ALA A 63 -1.70 9.21 -7.10
CA ALA A 63 -2.97 9.86 -6.79
C ALA A 63 -2.86 11.37 -7.06
N SER A 64 -3.90 11.94 -7.67
CA SER A 64 -4.04 13.40 -7.77
C SER A 64 -4.86 13.89 -6.57
N LEU A 65 -4.21 14.63 -5.69
CA LEU A 65 -4.82 15.21 -4.48
C LEU A 65 -4.87 16.74 -4.62
N PRO A 66 -5.86 17.42 -4.00
CA PRO A 66 -5.89 18.88 -3.97
C PRO A 66 -4.63 19.43 -3.25
N ALA A 67 -4.27 20.68 -3.54
CA ALA A 67 -3.03 21.29 -3.07
C ALA A 67 -2.87 21.34 -1.53
N GLY A 68 -3.97 21.21 -0.77
CA GLY A 68 -3.96 21.14 0.69
C GLY A 68 -4.05 19.72 1.25
N GLY A 69 -3.99 18.69 0.40
CA GLY A 69 -4.25 17.31 0.79
C GLY A 69 -5.72 17.05 1.11
N LEU A 70 -6.00 15.84 1.56
CA LEU A 70 -7.31 15.46 2.07
C LEU A 70 -7.26 15.50 3.60
N PRO A 71 -8.28 16.07 4.27
CA PRO A 71 -8.29 16.12 5.73
C PRO A 71 -8.46 14.71 6.32
N ILE A 72 -7.72 14.43 7.38
CA ILE A 72 -7.87 13.23 8.20
C ILE A 72 -8.79 13.60 9.36
N PRO A 73 -9.98 12.97 9.51
CA PRO A 73 -10.87 13.27 10.63
C PRO A 73 -10.32 12.69 11.95
N ASP A 74 -10.37 13.50 13.01
CA ASP A 74 -9.94 13.08 14.35
C ASP A 74 -10.97 12.14 14.99
N GLY A 75 -10.51 11.01 15.52
CA GLY A 75 -11.35 10.08 16.30
C GLY A 75 -12.44 9.36 15.49
N ASP A 76 -12.35 9.39 14.15
CA ASP A 76 -13.24 8.67 13.25
C ASP A 76 -12.62 7.33 12.82
N PHE A 77 -13.31 6.23 13.10
CA PHE A 77 -12.87 4.89 12.72
C PHE A 77 -12.96 4.62 11.21
N ASP A 78 -13.86 5.30 10.50
CA ASP A 78 -13.96 5.20 9.04
C ASP A 78 -12.85 6.01 8.36
N GLY A 79 -12.34 7.04 9.06
CA GLY A 79 -11.19 7.83 8.66
C GLY A 79 -11.32 8.47 7.28
N LEU A 80 -10.17 8.68 6.62
CA LEU A 80 -10.10 9.18 5.26
C LEU A 80 -9.92 8.03 4.27
N GLN A 81 -10.77 7.96 3.25
CA GLN A 81 -10.60 7.04 2.12
C GLN A 81 -10.01 7.75 0.89
N SER A 82 -8.89 7.24 0.39
CA SER A 82 -8.30 7.63 -0.90
C SER A 82 -8.31 6.45 -1.86
N ARG A 83 -8.70 6.67 -3.12
CA ARG A 83 -8.78 5.64 -4.15
C ARG A 83 -7.89 5.98 -5.34
N LEU A 84 -7.03 5.04 -5.72
CA LEU A 84 -6.17 5.15 -6.91
C LEU A 84 -6.61 4.10 -7.95
N PRO A 85 -7.23 4.50 -9.07
CA PRO A 85 -7.55 3.57 -10.13
C PRO A 85 -6.28 3.09 -10.83
N VAL A 86 -6.15 1.78 -10.97
CA VAL A 86 -5.06 1.11 -11.68
C VAL A 86 -5.67 0.37 -12.86
N ASP A 87 -5.50 0.91 -14.07
CA ASP A 87 -6.02 0.31 -15.30
C ASP A 87 -4.95 -0.59 -15.93
N TYR A 88 -4.74 -1.74 -15.31
CA TYR A 88 -3.84 -2.77 -15.81
C TYR A 88 -4.37 -4.16 -15.48
N ALA A 89 -4.34 -5.04 -16.47
CA ALA A 89 -4.71 -6.43 -16.32
C ALA A 89 -3.44 -7.29 -16.15
N GLY A 90 -3.26 -7.87 -14.97
CA GLY A 90 -2.17 -8.78 -14.65
C GLY A 90 -2.27 -9.29 -13.22
N THR A 91 -1.37 -10.19 -12.83
CA THR A 91 -1.24 -10.58 -11.42
C THR A 91 -0.21 -9.70 -10.74
N LEU A 92 -0.57 -9.13 -9.59
CA LEU A 92 0.34 -8.38 -8.74
C LEU A 92 1.37 -9.32 -8.10
N VAL A 93 2.65 -8.98 -8.21
CA VAL A 93 3.74 -9.79 -7.61
C VAL A 93 4.62 -9.01 -6.64
N ASP A 94 4.50 -7.69 -6.62
CA ASP A 94 5.31 -6.77 -5.81
C ASP A 94 4.60 -5.41 -5.72
N VAL A 95 4.66 -4.76 -4.55
CA VAL A 95 4.01 -3.49 -4.24
C VAL A 95 4.90 -2.62 -3.38
N ASP A 96 5.36 -1.54 -3.97
CA ASP A 96 5.94 -0.41 -3.27
C ASP A 96 4.89 0.69 -3.07
N LEU A 97 4.90 1.33 -1.90
CA LEU A 97 4.03 2.48 -1.58
C LEU A 97 4.86 3.61 -0.98
N ARG A 98 4.84 4.78 -1.60
CA ARG A 98 5.22 6.04 -0.96
C ARG A 98 3.98 6.68 -0.35
N LEU A 99 4.01 6.96 0.95
CA LEU A 99 2.95 7.66 1.65
C LEU A 99 3.49 8.98 2.23
N GLU A 100 2.74 10.06 1.96
CA GLU A 100 3.02 11.40 2.46
C GLU A 100 1.78 11.92 3.21
N ILE A 101 1.87 12.02 4.53
CA ILE A 101 0.78 12.49 5.39
C ILE A 101 1.28 13.67 6.22
N ALA A 102 0.55 14.77 6.21
CA ALA A 102 0.77 15.85 7.16
C ALA A 102 -0.04 15.58 8.44
N HIS A 103 0.63 15.45 9.58
CA HIS A 103 -0.02 15.21 10.88
C HIS A 103 0.89 15.65 12.03
N THR A 104 0.32 16.19 13.09
CA THR A 104 1.10 16.72 14.23
C THR A 104 1.58 15.65 15.20
N TRP A 105 1.13 14.40 15.04
CA TRP A 105 1.52 13.28 15.89
C TRP A 105 1.47 11.97 15.10
N VAL A 106 2.61 11.43 14.70
CA VAL A 106 2.67 10.21 13.89
C VAL A 106 2.05 9.02 14.61
N GLY A 107 2.19 8.91 15.94
CA GLY A 107 1.65 7.83 16.76
C GLY A 107 0.11 7.72 16.81
N ASP A 108 -0.62 8.67 16.24
CA ASP A 108 -2.09 8.64 16.16
C ASP A 108 -2.58 8.01 14.85
N LEU A 109 -1.70 7.87 13.87
CA LEU A 109 -2.09 7.47 12.53
C LEU A 109 -2.23 5.96 12.39
N ARG A 110 -3.27 5.55 11.66
CA ARG A 110 -3.46 4.21 11.13
C ARG A 110 -3.67 4.28 9.63
N ALA A 111 -2.93 3.47 8.87
CA ALA A 111 -3.06 3.36 7.43
C ALA A 111 -3.32 1.91 7.02
N VAL A 112 -4.32 1.70 6.18
CA VAL A 112 -4.72 0.39 5.67
C VAL A 112 -4.79 0.46 4.15
N LEU A 113 -4.19 -0.53 3.48
CA LEU A 113 -4.38 -0.76 2.05
C LEU A 113 -5.48 -1.80 1.87
N SER A 114 -6.47 -1.49 1.03
CA SER A 114 -7.51 -2.45 0.64
C SER A 114 -7.50 -2.67 -0.87
N HIS A 115 -7.49 -3.93 -1.29
CA HIS A 115 -7.61 -4.32 -2.70
C HIS A 115 -8.33 -5.65 -2.85
N ALA A 116 -9.34 -5.70 -3.73
CA ALA A 116 -10.12 -6.91 -4.03
C ALA A 116 -10.65 -7.66 -2.78
N GLY A 117 -11.03 -6.92 -1.73
CA GLY A 117 -11.54 -7.48 -0.47
C GLY A 117 -10.45 -8.01 0.49
N GLN A 118 -9.17 -7.85 0.15
CA GLN A 118 -8.06 -8.05 1.07
C GLN A 118 -7.69 -6.72 1.72
N GLU A 119 -7.32 -6.76 3.00
CA GLU A 119 -6.84 -5.59 3.73
C GLU A 119 -5.48 -5.89 4.37
N VAL A 120 -4.56 -4.93 4.26
CA VAL A 120 -3.24 -4.99 4.88
C VAL A 120 -3.04 -3.72 5.70
N VAL A 121 -2.69 -3.90 6.98
CA VAL A 121 -2.31 -2.79 7.86
C VAL A 121 -0.91 -2.36 7.48
N LEU A 122 -0.80 -1.21 6.82
CA LEU A 122 0.47 -0.63 6.42
C LEU A 122 1.20 -0.02 7.60
N MET A 123 0.45 0.64 8.48
CA MET A 123 0.96 1.38 9.62
C MET A 123 -0.12 1.41 10.69
N GLU A 124 0.24 1.09 11.93
CA GLU A 124 -0.67 1.14 13.08
C GLU A 124 0.05 1.85 14.22
N ARG A 125 -0.30 3.11 14.44
CA ARG A 125 0.17 3.94 15.55
C ARG A 125 1.67 3.73 15.82
N PRO A 126 2.57 4.13 14.92
CA PRO A 126 4.00 3.87 15.05
C PRO A 126 4.52 4.20 16.46
N GLY A 127 5.32 3.29 17.03
CA GLY A 127 5.79 3.40 18.41
C GLY A 127 4.79 3.04 19.48
N ALA A 128 3.58 2.59 19.15
CA ALA A 128 2.62 2.10 20.13
C ALA A 128 3.23 0.91 20.90
N GLY A 129 3.31 1.05 22.23
CA GLY A 129 4.00 0.09 23.10
C GLY A 129 5.39 0.55 23.55
N ALA A 130 5.94 1.61 22.95
CA ALA A 130 7.08 2.36 23.48
C ALA A 130 6.65 3.36 24.56
N ASN A 131 7.62 4.03 25.18
CA ASN A 131 7.37 5.13 26.11
C ASN A 131 7.58 6.48 25.38
N PRO A 132 6.56 7.35 25.25
CA PRO A 132 5.21 7.26 25.83
C PRO A 132 4.27 6.32 25.07
N PRO A 133 3.22 5.78 25.73
CA PRO A 133 2.24 4.86 25.12
C PRO A 133 1.42 5.48 23.97
N SER A 134 1.57 6.79 23.75
CA SER A 134 0.97 7.54 22.64
C SER A 134 1.70 7.36 21.31
N GLY A 135 2.80 6.59 21.24
CA GLY A 135 3.56 6.36 20.01
C GLY A 135 4.56 7.47 19.69
N CYS A 136 5.12 7.46 18.48
CA CYS A 136 6.15 8.42 18.08
C CYS A 136 5.60 9.86 18.09
N PRO A 137 6.28 10.82 18.73
CA PRO A 137 5.83 12.21 18.84
C PRO A 137 6.14 13.06 17.60
N GLY A 138 6.75 12.48 16.57
CA GLY A 138 7.14 13.17 15.35
C GLY A 138 5.96 13.79 14.60
N ASN A 139 6.29 14.78 13.77
CA ASN A 139 5.36 15.37 12.82
C ASN A 139 5.57 14.76 11.43
N ASP A 140 4.47 14.66 10.69
CA ASP A 140 4.40 14.21 9.30
C ASP A 140 4.90 12.78 9.07
N VAL A 141 4.39 12.14 8.03
CA VAL A 141 4.86 10.84 7.57
C VAL A 141 5.35 11.02 6.15
N ARG A 142 6.60 10.61 5.90
CA ARG A 142 7.13 10.41 4.55
C ARG A 142 7.85 9.07 4.54
N VAL A 143 7.14 8.03 4.09
CA VAL A 143 7.63 6.66 4.16
C VAL A 143 7.58 5.98 2.80
N HIS A 144 8.50 5.05 2.59
CA HIS A 144 8.43 4.02 1.57
C HIS A 144 8.13 2.70 2.27
N LEU A 145 7.06 2.05 1.85
CA LEU A 145 6.68 0.73 2.28
C LEU A 145 6.89 -0.19 1.08
N ASP A 146 7.45 -1.35 1.36
CA ASP A 146 7.85 -2.37 0.39
C ASP A 146 7.40 -3.70 1.01
N ASP A 147 6.76 -4.57 0.22
CA ASP A 147 6.25 -5.84 0.71
C ASP A 147 7.35 -6.89 0.97
N ASP A 148 8.59 -6.61 0.55
CA ASP A 148 9.81 -7.34 0.89
C ASP A 148 10.67 -6.58 1.94
N ALA A 149 10.14 -5.52 2.56
CA ALA A 149 10.86 -4.79 3.58
C ALA A 149 11.23 -5.69 4.79
N PRO A 150 12.48 -5.64 5.28
CA PRO A 150 12.94 -6.52 6.36
C PRO A 150 12.41 -6.13 7.75
N ALA A 151 11.71 -4.99 7.87
CA ALA A 151 11.21 -4.44 9.12
C ALA A 151 9.84 -3.81 8.94
N ALA A 152 9.00 -3.93 9.97
CA ALA A 152 7.70 -3.30 10.03
C ALA A 152 7.83 -1.81 10.38
N VAL A 153 7.00 -0.96 9.75
CA VAL A 153 7.00 0.50 10.01
C VAL A 153 6.63 0.84 11.45
N GLN A 154 5.93 -0.05 12.16
CA GLN A 154 5.50 0.12 13.55
C GLN A 154 6.68 0.36 14.51
N GLU A 155 7.85 -0.18 14.17
CA GLU A 155 9.09 -0.06 14.95
C GLU A 155 9.94 1.17 14.56
N ALA A 156 9.53 1.89 13.51
CA ALA A 156 10.25 3.06 13.00
C ALA A 156 9.85 4.34 13.74
N CYS A 157 10.32 4.49 14.99
CA CYS A 157 10.36 5.79 15.68
C CYS A 157 11.76 6.37 15.61
N ASN A 158 12.19 6.84 14.44
CA ASN A 158 13.44 7.57 14.31
C ASN A 158 13.11 8.99 13.89
N GLU A 159 13.40 9.95 14.79
CA GLU A 159 13.40 11.39 14.48
C GLU A 159 14.59 11.76 13.59
#